data_AF-A0A353S5W9-F1
#
_entry.id   AF-A0A353S5W9-F1
#
_cell.length_a   1.000
_cell.length_b   1.000
_cell.length_c   1.000
_cell.angle_alpha   90.00
_cell.angle_beta   90.00
_cell.angle_gamma   90.00
#
_symmetry.space_group_name_H-M   'P 1'
#
loop_
_entity.id
_entity.type
_entity.pdbx_description
1 polymer ?
#
loop_
_entity_poly.entity_id
_entity_poly.type
_entity_poly.pdbx_seq_one_letter_code
_entity_poly.pdbx_strand_id
1 'polypeptide(L)'
;TVFSARKTRTRVKGMLCADGLLSSLAGCPVEGYEIHMGKTVPCAEHVPPFVRLVDESDGSEKYDGACSGTVFGTYLHGFFDSAEAVRRLALLLAERKGVQVQPGAPLLPYALYKEQQYNLLADAIRSSVDIPALYDCMEVSHACL
;
A
#
# COMPACT_ATOMS: atom_id res chain seq x y z
N THR A 1 11.99 -12.81 13.28
CA THR A 1 11.35 -11.52 13.65
C THR A 1 11.25 -11.41 15.14
N VAL A 2 11.52 -10.23 15.70
CA VAL A 2 11.35 -9.91 17.12
C VAL A 2 10.39 -8.74 17.27
N PHE A 3 9.60 -8.70 18.34
CA PHE A 3 8.71 -7.58 18.62
C PHE A 3 9.47 -6.45 19.34
N SER A 4 9.25 -5.23 18.86
CA SER A 4 9.75 -3.98 19.42
C SER A 4 8.74 -3.40 20.42
N ALA A 5 9.23 -2.74 21.46
CA ALA A 5 8.37 -2.04 22.43
C ALA A 5 7.59 -0.86 21.80
N ARG A 6 8.11 -0.29 20.71
CA ARG A 6 7.48 0.81 19.97
C ARG A 6 6.84 0.32 18.68
N LYS A 7 5.67 0.88 18.36
CA LYS A 7 4.93 0.63 17.12
C LYS A 7 5.37 1.63 16.06
N THR A 8 5.86 1.14 14.93
CA THR A 8 6.06 1.94 13.72
C THR A 8 4.67 2.30 13.18
N ARG A 9 4.45 3.58 12.88
CA ARG A 9 3.19 4.15 12.37
C ARG A 9 3.50 5.34 11.47
N THR A 10 4.11 5.10 10.31
CA THR A 10 4.53 6.18 9.42
C THR A 10 3.96 6.00 8.02
N ARG A 11 3.79 7.14 7.32
CA ARG A 11 3.44 7.17 5.90
C ARG A 11 4.72 7.14 5.10
N VAL A 12 4.72 6.34 4.03
CA VAL A 12 5.92 6.11 3.24
C VAL A 12 5.60 6.12 1.76
N LYS A 13 6.56 6.61 0.97
CA LYS A 13 6.65 6.41 -0.47
C LYS A 13 7.83 5.52 -0.77
N GLY A 14 7.78 4.76 -1.85
CA GLY A 14 8.85 3.84 -2.16
C GLY A 14 8.96 3.45 -3.63
N MET A 15 10.05 2.77 -3.91
CA MET A 15 10.39 2.21 -5.21
C MET A 15 10.75 0.74 -5.03
N LEU A 16 10.11 -0.14 -5.80
CA LEU A 16 10.38 -1.57 -5.73
C LEU A 16 11.82 -1.88 -6.20
N CYS A 17 12.52 -2.68 -5.40
CA CYS A 17 13.89 -3.16 -5.63
C CYS A 17 13.91 -4.63 -6.10
N ALA A 18 12.79 -5.12 -6.61
CA ALA A 18 12.61 -6.52 -6.97
C ALA A 18 13.67 -7.01 -7.98
N ASP A 19 14.10 -8.25 -7.83
CA ASP A 19 15.15 -8.86 -8.63
C ASP A 19 14.74 -10.23 -9.17
N GLY A 20 15.62 -10.85 -9.97
CA GLY A 20 15.42 -12.19 -10.53
C GLY A 20 14.08 -12.32 -11.27
N LEU A 21 13.25 -13.27 -10.82
CA LEU A 21 11.94 -13.54 -11.42
C LEU A 21 10.92 -12.41 -11.21
N LEU A 22 11.15 -11.56 -10.21
CA LEU A 22 10.28 -10.43 -9.88
C LEU A 22 10.81 -9.11 -10.46
N SER A 23 11.90 -9.15 -11.25
CA SER A 23 12.55 -7.96 -11.83
C SER A 23 11.63 -7.05 -12.65
N SER A 24 10.54 -7.57 -13.22
CA SER A 24 9.54 -6.75 -13.92
C SER A 24 8.83 -5.75 -13.00
N LEU A 25 8.84 -5.98 -11.68
CA LEU A 25 8.32 -5.06 -10.67
C LEU A 25 9.30 -3.93 -10.33
N ALA A 26 10.60 -4.09 -10.64
CA ALA A 26 11.64 -3.14 -10.27
C ALA A 26 11.33 -1.73 -10.80
N GLY A 27 11.61 -0.72 -9.97
CA GLY A 27 11.40 0.68 -10.29
C GLY A 27 9.93 1.11 -10.32
N CYS A 28 8.98 0.22 -10.00
CA CYS A 28 7.58 0.63 -9.86
C CYS A 28 7.42 1.50 -8.59
N PRO A 29 6.77 2.67 -8.69
CA PRO A 29 6.45 3.47 -7.53
C PRO A 29 5.34 2.80 -6.71
N VAL A 30 5.48 2.90 -5.40
CA VAL A 30 4.50 2.43 -4.42
C VAL A 30 4.37 3.46 -3.31
N GLU A 31 3.21 3.51 -2.68
CA GLU A 31 2.95 4.35 -1.51
C GLU A 31 2.10 3.58 -0.51
N GLY A 32 2.15 4.01 0.74
CA GLY A 32 1.43 3.30 1.78
C GLY A 32 1.80 3.78 3.17
N TYR A 33 1.76 2.85 4.10
CA TYR A 33 2.14 3.08 5.48
C TYR A 33 2.78 1.83 6.09
N GLU A 34 3.50 2.02 7.17
CA GLU A 34 3.98 0.96 8.04
C GLU A 34 3.25 1.03 9.36
N ILE A 35 2.56 -0.05 9.74
CA ILE A 35 1.90 -0.19 11.04
C ILE A 35 2.26 -1.56 11.63
N HIS A 36 3.41 -1.63 12.29
CA HIS A 36 3.91 -2.89 12.85
C HIS A 36 4.75 -2.66 14.10
N MET A 37 4.88 -3.72 14.90
CA MET A 37 5.83 -3.80 16.02
C MET A 37 6.93 -4.81 15.74
N GLY A 38 6.82 -5.61 14.68
CA GLY A 38 7.86 -6.57 14.30
C GLY A 38 9.07 -5.88 13.69
N LYS A 39 10.27 -6.31 14.06
CA LYS A 39 11.52 -6.05 13.35
C LYS A 39 12.04 -7.37 12.80
N THR A 40 12.17 -7.46 11.49
CA THR A 40 12.72 -8.63 10.80
C THR A 40 14.19 -8.38 10.53
N VAL A 41 15.04 -9.35 10.88
CA VAL A 41 16.46 -9.36 10.51
C VAL A 41 16.65 -10.55 9.57
N PRO A 42 17.27 -10.37 8.39
CA PRO A 42 17.60 -11.47 7.51
C PRO A 42 18.43 -12.54 8.20
N CYS A 43 18.14 -13.82 7.92
CA CYS A 43 18.92 -14.94 8.45
C CYS A 43 20.23 -15.18 7.69
N ALA A 44 20.35 -14.66 6.46
CA ALA A 44 21.54 -14.73 5.63
C ALA A 44 22.14 -13.33 5.46
N GLU A 45 23.46 -13.25 5.24
CA GLU A 45 24.17 -11.97 5.10
C GLU A 45 23.65 -11.11 3.95
N HIS A 46 23.20 -11.73 2.87
CA HIS A 46 22.79 -11.04 1.65
C HIS A 46 21.39 -11.47 1.23
N VAL A 47 20.37 -10.82 1.81
CA VAL A 47 18.98 -10.92 1.35
C VAL A 47 18.60 -9.61 0.67
N PRO A 48 18.33 -9.61 -0.66
CA PRO A 48 17.92 -8.42 -1.38
C PRO A 48 16.64 -7.82 -0.79
N PRO A 49 16.59 -6.51 -0.52
CA PRO A 49 15.38 -5.86 -0.06
C PRO A 49 14.33 -5.83 -1.18
N PHE A 50 13.05 -5.85 -0.81
CA PHE A 50 11.97 -5.80 -1.79
C PHE A 50 11.62 -4.37 -2.21
N VAL A 51 11.80 -3.40 -1.31
CA VAL A 51 11.40 -2.01 -1.53
C VAL A 51 12.35 -1.05 -0.82
N ARG A 52 12.68 0.06 -1.48
CA ARG A 52 13.28 1.23 -0.84
C ARG A 52 12.16 2.18 -0.45
N LEU A 53 12.10 2.56 0.83
CA LEU A 53 11.08 3.45 1.40
C LEU A 53 11.71 4.77 1.82
N VAL A 54 10.91 5.83 1.71
CA VAL A 54 11.17 7.18 2.20
C VAL A 54 10.03 7.54 3.13
N ASP A 55 10.36 7.90 4.38
CA ASP A 55 9.37 8.36 5.36
C ASP A 55 8.91 9.78 5.02
N GLU A 56 7.59 9.98 4.92
CA GLU A 56 7.04 11.29 4.56
C GLU A 56 7.18 12.33 5.68
N SER A 57 7.42 11.90 6.92
CA SER A 57 7.50 12.81 8.07
C SER A 57 8.86 13.49 8.23
N ASP A 58 9.95 12.78 7.92
CA ASP A 58 11.32 13.26 8.12
C ASP A 58 12.23 13.09 6.89
N GLY A 59 11.75 12.47 5.82
CA GLY A 59 12.50 12.22 4.59
C GLY A 59 13.56 11.12 4.72
N SER A 60 13.61 10.40 5.85
CA SER A 60 14.58 9.33 6.05
C SER A 60 14.36 8.17 5.08
N GLU A 61 15.45 7.63 4.54
CA GLU A 61 15.40 6.47 3.66
C GLU A 61 15.72 5.18 4.42
N LYS A 62 15.03 4.10 4.05
CA LYS A 62 15.34 2.74 4.51
C LYS A 62 15.00 1.71 3.44
N TYR A 63 15.59 0.54 3.58
CA TYR A 63 15.19 -0.64 2.81
C TYR A 63 14.27 -1.51 3.66
N ASP A 64 13.21 -2.02 3.05
CA ASP A 64 12.26 -2.92 3.69
C ASP A 64 12.03 -4.17 2.84
N GLY A 65 11.63 -5.22 3.55
CA GLY A 65 11.25 -6.48 2.95
C GLY A 65 12.42 -7.34 2.52
N ALA A 66 12.08 -8.42 1.84
CA ALA A 66 13.01 -9.40 1.30
C ALA A 66 12.44 -10.00 0.02
N CYS A 67 13.31 -10.33 -0.92
CA CYS A 67 12.97 -11.03 -2.16
C CYS A 67 13.88 -12.26 -2.33
N SER A 68 13.30 -13.40 -2.69
CA SER A 68 14.03 -14.63 -3.03
C SER A 68 13.22 -15.50 -3.99
N GLY A 69 13.68 -15.61 -5.24
CA GLY A 69 12.99 -16.39 -6.27
C GLY A 69 11.60 -15.85 -6.57
N THR A 70 10.57 -16.60 -6.19
CA THR A 70 9.15 -16.21 -6.34
C THR A 70 8.50 -15.74 -5.04
N VAL A 71 9.29 -15.61 -3.97
CA VAL A 71 8.80 -15.21 -2.65
C VAL A 71 9.28 -13.79 -2.37
N PHE A 72 8.36 -12.92 -2.00
CA PHE A 72 8.69 -11.60 -1.49
C PHE A 72 7.82 -11.26 -0.28
N GLY A 73 8.31 -10.35 0.55
CA GLY A 73 7.55 -9.82 1.68
C GLY A 73 8.01 -8.40 2.00
N THR A 74 7.12 -7.59 2.57
CA THR A 74 7.35 -6.20 2.97
C THR A 74 6.36 -5.82 4.08
N TYR A 75 6.76 -4.93 4.98
CA TYR A 75 5.88 -4.29 5.96
C TYR A 75 5.06 -3.13 5.36
N LEU A 76 5.32 -2.76 4.10
CA LEU A 76 4.54 -1.75 3.38
C LEU A 76 3.10 -2.21 3.18
N HIS A 77 2.18 -1.60 3.92
CA HIS A 77 0.76 -1.67 3.64
C HIS A 77 0.44 -0.65 2.55
N GLY A 78 0.09 -1.13 1.35
CA GLY A 78 -0.18 -0.29 0.19
C GLY A 78 0.39 -0.83 -1.12
N PHE A 79 1.19 -1.90 -1.07
CA PHE A 79 1.68 -2.56 -2.28
C PHE A 79 0.58 -2.87 -3.31
N PHE A 80 -0.56 -3.42 -2.84
CA PHE A 80 -1.70 -3.76 -3.70
C PHE A 80 -2.58 -2.55 -4.09
N ASP A 81 -2.32 -1.37 -3.55
CA ASP A 81 -3.01 -0.14 -3.93
C ASP A 81 -2.36 0.52 -5.16
N SER A 82 -1.09 0.18 -5.46
CA SER A 82 -0.43 0.61 -6.69
C SER A 82 -0.96 -0.18 -7.89
N ALA A 83 -1.81 0.47 -8.68
CA ALA A 83 -2.39 -0.13 -9.89
C ALA A 83 -1.32 -0.61 -10.87
N GLU A 84 -0.17 0.08 -10.93
CA GLU A 84 0.97 -0.33 -11.73
C GLU A 84 1.65 -1.59 -11.17
N ALA A 85 1.94 -1.64 -9.87
CA ALA A 85 2.59 -2.80 -9.25
C ALA A 85 1.71 -4.06 -9.39
N VAL A 86 0.41 -3.93 -9.12
CA VAL A 86 -0.56 -5.02 -9.28
C VAL A 86 -0.63 -5.50 -10.73
N ARG A 87 -0.64 -4.58 -11.71
CA ARG A 87 -0.67 -4.95 -13.13
C ARG A 87 0.62 -5.67 -13.54
N ARG A 88 1.79 -5.15 -13.17
CA ARG A 88 3.08 -5.81 -13.46
C ARG A 88 3.15 -7.21 -12.83
N LEU A 89 2.67 -7.36 -11.59
CA LEU A 89 2.59 -8.66 -10.91
C LEU A 89 1.63 -9.61 -11.63
N ALA A 90 0.43 -9.15 -12.01
CA ALA A 90 -0.56 -9.97 -12.71
C ALA A 90 -0.05 -10.43 -14.08
N LEU A 91 0.63 -9.56 -14.84
CA LEU A 91 1.25 -9.91 -16.12
C LEU A 91 2.35 -10.95 -15.96
N LEU A 92 3.23 -10.78 -14.97
CA LEU A 92 4.26 -11.78 -14.65
C LEU A 92 3.65 -13.14 -14.31
N LEU A 93 2.59 -13.16 -13.49
CA LEU A 93 1.91 -14.41 -13.12
C LEU A 93 1.23 -15.06 -14.32
N ALA A 94 0.61 -14.28 -15.20
CA ALA A 94 -0.04 -14.77 -16.41
C ALA A 94 0.97 -15.37 -17.39
N GLU A 95 2.10 -14.69 -17.63
CA GLU A 95 3.21 -15.19 -18.45
C GLU A 95 3.71 -16.54 -17.93
N ARG A 96 3.98 -16.64 -16.62
CA ARG A 96 4.43 -17.88 -15.98
C ARG A 96 3.41 -19.02 -16.07
N LYS A 97 2.12 -18.69 -16.12
CA LYS A 97 1.03 -19.66 -16.28
C LYS A 97 0.74 -19.98 -17.75
N GLY A 98 1.35 -19.27 -18.71
CA GLY A 98 1.04 -19.41 -20.13
C GLY A 98 -0.33 -18.86 -20.53
N VAL A 99 -0.88 -17.91 -19.75
CA VAL A 99 -2.17 -17.28 -20.00
C VAL A 99 -1.95 -16.01 -20.83
N GLN A 100 -2.62 -15.94 -21.97
CA GLN A 100 -2.65 -14.73 -22.80
C GLN A 100 -3.51 -13.66 -22.14
N VAL A 101 -2.92 -12.49 -21.87
CA VAL A 101 -3.63 -11.35 -21.30
C VAL A 101 -3.95 -10.38 -22.44
N GLN A 102 -5.23 -10.14 -22.67
CA GLN A 102 -5.66 -9.11 -23.61
C GLN A 102 -5.32 -7.71 -23.06
N PRO A 103 -5.06 -6.71 -23.93
CA PRO A 103 -4.92 -5.34 -23.50
C PRO A 103 -6.14 -4.90 -22.69
N GLY A 104 -5.97 -4.76 -21.37
CA GLY A 104 -7.02 -4.30 -20.48
C GLY A 104 -7.31 -2.81 -20.63
N ALA A 105 -8.39 -2.37 -19.99
CA ALA A 105 -8.70 -0.95 -19.84
C ALA A 105 -7.50 -0.15 -19.27
N PRO A 106 -7.47 1.18 -19.46
CA PRO A 106 -6.49 2.04 -18.82
C PRO A 106 -6.44 1.79 -17.31
N LEU A 107 -5.25 1.90 -16.73
CA LEU A 107 -5.11 1.83 -15.27
C LEU A 107 -5.89 2.99 -14.66
N LEU A 108 -7.02 2.69 -14.02
CA LEU A 108 -7.66 3.65 -13.15
C LEU A 108 -6.88 3.64 -11.81
N PRO A 109 -6.41 4.78 -11.31
CA PRO A 109 -5.80 4.85 -10.00
C PRO A 109 -6.77 4.29 -8.95
N TYR A 110 -6.34 3.29 -8.20
CA TYR A 110 -7.16 2.66 -7.16
C TYR A 110 -7.64 3.67 -6.11
N ALA A 111 -6.83 4.71 -5.85
CA ALA A 111 -7.19 5.83 -4.99
C ALA A 111 -8.50 6.52 -5.43
N LEU A 112 -8.66 6.80 -6.73
CA LEU A 112 -9.88 7.43 -7.26
C LEU A 112 -11.09 6.52 -7.12
N TYR A 113 -10.94 5.23 -7.41
CA TYR A 113 -12.01 4.26 -7.20
C TYR A 113 -12.42 4.19 -5.72
N LYS A 114 -11.44 4.12 -4.82
CA LYS A 114 -11.66 4.08 -3.37
C LYS A 114 -12.38 5.35 -2.88
N GLU A 115 -11.98 6.52 -3.36
CA GLU A 115 -12.62 7.80 -3.04
C GLU A 115 -14.08 7.84 -3.51
N GLN A 116 -14.38 7.35 -4.73
CA GLN A 116 -15.74 7.23 -5.21
C GLN A 116 -16.59 6.33 -4.29
N GLN A 117 -16.05 5.20 -3.83
CA GLN A 117 -16.76 4.33 -2.89
C GLN A 117 -16.98 5.00 -1.53
N TYR A 118 -16.04 5.81 -1.05
CA TYR A 118 -16.23 6.60 0.18
C TYR A 118 -17.30 7.66 0.02
N ASN A 119 -17.39 8.32 -1.13
CA ASN A 119 -18.45 9.28 -1.39
C ASN A 119 -19.83 8.61 -1.39
N LEU A 120 -19.97 7.44 -2.05
CA LEU A 120 -21.21 6.66 -2.01
C LEU A 120 -21.61 6.27 -0.58
N LEU A 121 -20.64 5.85 0.24
CA LEU A 121 -20.87 5.53 1.65
C LEU A 121 -21.27 6.78 2.46
N ALA A 122 -20.58 7.90 2.25
CA ALA A 122 -20.88 9.16 2.94
C ALA A 122 -22.30 9.65 2.62
N ASP A 123 -22.73 9.53 1.36
CA ASP A 123 -24.09 9.91 0.94
C ASP A 123 -25.14 8.99 1.57
N ALA A 124 -24.89 7.68 1.61
CA ALA A 124 -25.78 6.73 2.28
C ALA A 124 -25.89 7.00 3.79
N ILE A 125 -24.81 7.42 4.44
CA ILE A 125 -24.82 7.81 5.86
C ILE A 125 -25.63 9.10 6.05
N ARG A 126 -25.37 10.14 5.23
CA ARG A 126 -26.09 11.43 5.31
C ARG A 126 -27.59 11.28 5.10
N SER A 127 -28.02 10.34 4.25
CA SER A 127 -29.45 10.09 4.02
C SER A 127 -30.12 9.28 5.13
N SER A 128 -29.34 8.60 5.97
CA SER A 128 -29.84 7.61 6.93
C SER A 128 -29.63 8.00 8.40
N VAL A 129 -28.82 9.03 8.67
CA VAL A 129 -28.45 9.48 10.01
C VAL A 129 -28.77 10.97 10.13
N ASP A 130 -29.36 11.37 11.26
CA ASP A 130 -29.51 12.78 11.62
C ASP A 130 -28.15 13.34 12.06
N ILE A 131 -27.38 13.78 11.06
CA ILE A 131 -26.05 14.35 11.26
C ILE A 131 -26.07 15.59 12.18
N PRO A 132 -27.04 16.52 12.05
CA PRO A 132 -27.19 17.60 13.03
C PRO A 132 -27.34 17.12 14.47
N ALA A 133 -28.27 16.20 14.74
CA ALA A 133 -28.46 15.69 16.10
C ALA A 133 -27.20 14.98 16.66
N LEU A 134 -26.44 14.30 15.80
CA LEU A 134 -25.16 13.69 16.17
C LEU A 134 -24.13 14.75 16.58
N TYR A 135 -24.03 15.86 15.85
CA TYR A 135 -23.13 16.97 16.21
C TYR A 135 -23.54 17.68 17.49
N ASP A 136 -24.84 17.88 17.71
CA ASP A 136 -25.37 18.43 18.96
C ASP A 136 -24.98 17.55 20.15
N CYS A 137 -25.09 16.22 20.00
CA CYS A 137 -24.66 15.25 21.01
C CYS A 137 -23.14 15.25 21.27
N MET A 138 -22.34 15.66 20.30
CA MET A 138 -20.89 15.79 20.43
C MET A 138 -20.46 17.16 20.98
N GLU A 139 -21.41 18.06 21.28
CA GLU A 139 -21.15 19.45 21.68
C GLU A 139 -20.29 20.21 20.64
N VAL A 140 -20.37 19.81 19.37
CA VAL A 140 -19.65 20.46 18.27
C VAL A 140 -20.60 21.46 17.62
N SER A 141 -20.37 22.75 17.88
CA SER A 141 -21.20 23.84 17.36
C SER A 141 -21.32 23.80 15.84
N HIS A 142 -22.55 23.97 15.35
CA HIS A 142 -22.92 24.13 13.93
C HIS A 142 -22.23 25.35 13.28
N ALA A 143 -20.97 25.19 12.88
CA ALA A 143 -20.36 26.03 11.86
C ALA A 143 -20.25 25.19 10.58
N CYS A 144 -21.34 25.11 9.82
CA CYS A 144 -21.32 24.65 8.43
C CYS A 144 -20.64 25.77 7.61
N LEU A 145 -19.55 25.54 6.86
CA LEU A 145 -19.49 24.84 5.56
C LEU A 145 -20.59 25.28 4.58
#